data_AF-A0A0F7IGU5-F1
#
_entry.id   AF-A0A0F7IGU5-F1
#
_cell.length_a   1.000
_cell.length_b   1.000
_cell.length_c   1.000
_cell.angle_alpha   90.00
_cell.angle_beta   90.00
_cell.angle_gamma   90.00
#
_symmetry.space_group_name_H-M   'P 1'
#
loop_
_entity.id
_entity.type
_entity.pdbx_description
1 polymer ?
#
loop_
_entity_poly.entity_id
_entity_poly.type
_entity_poly.pdbx_seq_one_letter_code
_entity_poly.pdbx_strand_id
1 'polypeptide(L)'
;MRTKKNNYEDFIKEDAEEMSYYDKLTLITIKSEGGKSRATRIQKLGLIINAIKEGKTPSSHGPYFYGGFSDDIEESLNYLLESGMIKIENGEYALTEYGRKILEYLEKKLDDDYKKLKEIVEDITPPLKKLNDRDLVTLTYLLFPELAKNSLIKEEIEKILESGKFKSFKIYIEDVKKK
;
A
#
# COMPACT_ATOMS: atom_id res chain seq x y z
N MET A 1 35.66 14.35 6.98
CA MET A 1 34.22 14.44 6.63
C MET A 1 33.81 13.63 5.40
N ARG A 2 34.71 13.23 4.47
CA ARG A 2 34.35 12.39 3.30
C ARG A 2 34.02 10.92 3.61
N THR A 3 34.58 10.34 4.68
CA THR A 3 34.43 8.91 5.02
C THR A 3 33.06 8.50 5.58
N LYS A 4 32.36 9.38 6.31
CA LYS A 4 31.02 9.07 6.85
C LYS A 4 29.91 9.15 5.80
N LYS A 5 30.08 10.00 4.77
CA LYS A 5 29.05 10.22 3.75
C LYS A 5 28.98 9.06 2.75
N ASN A 6 30.13 8.52 2.34
CA ASN A 6 30.17 7.32 1.49
C ASN A 6 29.46 6.14 2.18
N ASN A 7 29.71 5.91 3.47
CA ASN A 7 29.09 4.81 4.19
C ASN A 7 27.56 4.92 4.26
N TYR A 8 27.00 6.12 4.40
CA TYR A 8 25.55 6.31 4.45
C TYR A 8 24.85 6.11 3.09
N GLU A 9 25.48 6.55 2.00
CA GLU A 9 24.95 6.28 0.65
C GLU A 9 25.06 4.80 0.29
N ASP A 10 26.09 4.11 0.76
CA ASP A 10 26.26 2.66 0.61
C ASP A 10 25.16 1.89 1.35
N PHE A 11 24.82 2.25 2.60
CA PHE A 11 23.69 1.66 3.33
C PHE A 11 22.35 1.89 2.63
N ILE A 12 22.08 3.11 2.13
CA ILE A 12 20.86 3.39 1.37
C ILE A 12 20.77 2.46 0.15
N LYS A 13 21.88 2.27 -0.54
CA LYS A 13 21.92 1.42 -1.72
C LYS A 13 21.66 -0.05 -1.35
N GLU A 14 22.38 -0.57 -0.36
CA GLU A 14 22.28 -1.97 0.07
C GLU A 14 20.84 -2.30 0.48
N ASP A 15 20.27 -1.53 1.41
CA ASP A 15 18.90 -1.69 1.87
C ASP A 15 17.90 -1.61 0.71
N ALA A 16 18.05 -0.63 -0.19
CA ALA A 16 17.14 -0.47 -1.34
C ALA A 16 17.21 -1.63 -2.34
N GLU A 17 18.38 -2.26 -2.47
CA GLU A 17 18.60 -3.40 -3.36
C GLU A 17 18.05 -4.72 -2.79
N GLU A 18 18.03 -4.85 -1.47
CA GLU A 18 17.50 -6.03 -0.77
C GLU A 18 15.99 -5.99 -0.56
N MET A 19 15.35 -4.82 -0.67
CA MET A 19 13.90 -4.67 -0.53
C MET A 19 13.12 -5.59 -1.47
N SER A 20 12.19 -6.32 -0.88
CA SER A 20 11.20 -7.14 -1.60
C SER A 20 10.20 -6.26 -2.36
N TYR A 21 9.35 -6.92 -3.15
CA TYR A 21 8.21 -6.27 -3.78
C TYR A 21 7.28 -5.59 -2.75
N TYR A 22 6.97 -6.26 -1.65
CA TYR A 22 6.04 -5.76 -0.65
C TYR A 22 6.62 -4.63 0.20
N ASP A 23 7.93 -4.62 0.41
CA ASP A 23 8.62 -3.51 1.08
C ASP A 23 8.48 -2.24 0.22
N LYS A 24 8.73 -2.37 -1.08
CA LYS A 24 8.60 -1.27 -2.04
C LYS A 24 7.14 -0.80 -2.12
N LEU A 25 6.19 -1.73 -2.27
CA LEU A 25 4.76 -1.43 -2.31
C LEU A 25 4.35 -0.64 -1.06
N THR A 26 4.66 -1.16 0.12
CA THR A 26 4.29 -0.57 1.41
C THR A 26 4.87 0.84 1.55
N LEU A 27 6.16 1.01 1.26
CA LEU A 27 6.85 2.29 1.40
C LEU A 27 6.31 3.35 0.42
N ILE A 28 6.04 2.97 -0.84
CA ILE A 28 5.43 3.87 -1.84
C ILE A 28 3.99 4.21 -1.44
N THR A 29 3.20 3.24 -0.96
CA THR A 29 1.83 3.48 -0.50
C THR A 29 1.79 4.50 0.65
N ILE A 30 2.68 4.37 1.65
CA ILE A 30 2.78 5.36 2.74
C ILE A 30 3.15 6.75 2.19
N LYS A 31 4.10 6.83 1.23
CA LYS A 31 4.45 8.11 0.56
C LYS A 31 3.22 8.72 -0.12
N SER A 32 2.50 7.94 -0.92
CA SER A 32 1.34 8.39 -1.70
C SER A 32 0.15 8.81 -0.81
N GLU A 33 0.03 8.20 0.37
CA GLU A 33 -0.91 8.61 1.43
C GLU A 33 -0.52 9.92 2.14
N GLY A 34 0.57 10.58 1.71
CA GLY A 34 1.05 11.84 2.29
C GLY A 34 2.13 11.63 3.36
N GLY A 35 2.81 10.50 3.31
CA GLY A 35 3.93 10.17 4.18
C GLY A 35 3.56 9.55 5.52
N LYS A 36 2.27 9.29 5.76
CA LYS A 36 1.77 8.53 6.92
C LYS A 36 0.46 7.81 6.61
N SER A 37 0.26 6.62 7.16
CA SER A 37 -0.98 5.86 6.97
C SER A 37 -1.17 4.79 8.07
N ARG A 38 -2.42 4.35 8.25
CA ARG A 38 -2.77 3.27 9.19
C ARG A 38 -2.57 1.91 8.56
N ALA A 39 -2.25 0.91 9.39
CA ALA A 39 -2.03 -0.48 8.97
C ALA A 39 -3.16 -1.02 8.05
N THR A 40 -4.41 -0.89 8.50
CA THR A 40 -5.59 -1.35 7.74
C THR A 40 -5.69 -0.68 6.38
N ARG A 41 -5.36 0.61 6.30
CA ARG A 41 -5.44 1.38 5.07
C ARG A 41 -4.36 0.94 4.08
N ILE A 42 -3.14 0.72 4.56
CA ILE A 42 -2.04 0.15 3.77
C ILE A 42 -2.44 -1.24 3.24
N GLN A 43 -2.99 -2.11 4.08
CA GLN A 43 -3.47 -3.44 3.70
C GLN A 43 -4.56 -3.38 2.61
N LYS A 44 -5.54 -2.47 2.72
CA LYS A 44 -6.62 -2.35 1.72
C LYS A 44 -6.15 -1.75 0.40
N LEU A 45 -5.25 -0.77 0.44
CA LEU A 45 -4.64 -0.22 -0.76
C LEU A 45 -3.76 -1.26 -1.45
N GLY A 46 -2.95 -2.00 -0.68
CA GLY A 46 -2.12 -3.10 -1.19
C GLY A 46 -2.93 -4.19 -1.88
N LEU A 47 -4.07 -4.59 -1.30
CA LEU A 47 -5.01 -5.51 -1.94
C LEU A 47 -5.47 -5.01 -3.31
N ILE A 48 -5.94 -3.76 -3.40
CA ILE A 48 -6.45 -3.19 -4.66
C ILE A 48 -5.33 -3.07 -5.70
N ILE A 49 -4.15 -2.59 -5.29
CA ILE A 49 -2.98 -2.43 -6.16
C ILE A 49 -2.52 -3.78 -6.72
N ASN A 50 -2.41 -4.81 -5.87
CA ASN A 50 -2.04 -6.15 -6.31
C ASN A 50 -3.11 -6.76 -7.23
N ALA A 51 -4.39 -6.56 -6.92
CA ALA A 51 -5.45 -7.05 -7.77
C ALA A 51 -5.41 -6.44 -9.19
N ILE A 52 -5.09 -5.15 -9.29
CA ILE A 52 -4.92 -4.46 -10.58
C ILE A 52 -3.70 -5.02 -11.32
N LYS A 53 -2.58 -5.21 -10.62
CA LYS A 53 -1.35 -5.78 -11.19
C LYS A 53 -1.56 -7.22 -11.70
N GLU A 54 -2.30 -8.04 -10.96
CA GLU A 54 -2.54 -9.46 -11.28
C GLU A 54 -3.76 -9.69 -12.19
N GLY A 55 -4.65 -8.71 -12.31
CA GLY A 55 -5.92 -8.82 -13.04
C GLY A 55 -6.96 -9.74 -12.37
N LYS A 56 -6.75 -10.10 -11.10
CA LYS A 56 -7.60 -11.02 -10.31
C LYS A 56 -7.39 -10.76 -8.82
N THR A 57 -8.19 -11.41 -7.96
CA THR A 57 -7.94 -11.41 -6.51
C THR A 57 -6.54 -11.99 -6.24
N PRO A 58 -5.64 -11.25 -5.56
CA PRO A 58 -4.28 -11.67 -5.34
C PRO A 58 -4.20 -12.81 -4.34
N SER A 59 -3.39 -13.83 -4.64
CA SER A 59 -3.23 -15.01 -3.76
C SER A 59 -2.50 -14.70 -2.46
N SER A 60 -1.80 -13.58 -2.39
CA SER A 60 -1.15 -13.09 -1.18
C SER A 60 -2.11 -12.52 -0.14
N HIS A 61 -3.42 -12.51 -0.45
CA HIS A 61 -4.44 -11.99 0.46
C HIS A 61 -5.43 -13.09 0.86
N GLY A 62 -5.57 -13.29 2.17
CA GLY A 62 -6.52 -14.21 2.79
C GLY A 62 -7.68 -13.48 3.47
N PRO A 63 -8.83 -14.15 3.72
CA PRO A 63 -9.93 -13.57 4.50
C PRO A 63 -9.55 -13.40 5.98
N TYR A 64 -9.72 -12.20 6.53
CA TYR A 64 -9.40 -11.86 7.92
C TYR A 64 -10.46 -10.97 8.58
N PHE A 65 -10.22 -10.52 9.82
CA PHE A 65 -11.20 -9.80 10.68
C PHE A 65 -11.84 -8.57 10.04
N TYR A 66 -11.14 -7.91 9.12
CA TYR A 66 -11.64 -6.76 8.38
C TYR A 66 -11.63 -6.99 6.86
N GLY A 67 -11.74 -8.24 6.40
CA GLY A 67 -11.68 -8.63 4.99
C GLY A 67 -10.26 -9.04 4.57
N GLY A 68 -9.94 -8.90 3.28
CA GLY A 68 -8.64 -9.31 2.72
C GLY A 68 -7.43 -8.74 3.47
N PHE A 69 -6.47 -9.60 3.79
CA PHE A 69 -5.26 -9.30 4.56
C PHE A 69 -4.06 -10.04 3.96
N SER A 70 -2.91 -9.38 3.92
CA SER A 70 -1.67 -9.96 3.44
C SER A 70 -0.63 -10.01 4.55
N ASP A 71 -0.17 -11.23 4.83
CA ASP A 71 0.94 -11.48 5.74
C ASP A 71 2.22 -10.83 5.21
N ASP A 72 2.44 -10.85 3.89
CA ASP A 72 3.59 -10.18 3.25
C ASP A 72 3.62 -8.67 3.55
N ILE A 73 2.47 -7.99 3.52
CA ILE A 73 2.38 -6.55 3.86
C ILE A 73 2.63 -6.32 5.36
N GLU A 74 2.18 -7.22 6.23
CA GLU A 74 2.43 -7.13 7.67
C GLU A 74 3.92 -7.34 7.98
N GLU A 75 4.53 -8.36 7.39
CA GLU A 75 5.97 -8.62 7.48
C GLU A 75 6.77 -7.43 6.96
N SER A 76 6.39 -6.84 5.82
CA SER A 76 7.02 -5.62 5.31
C SER A 76 6.89 -4.44 6.26
N LEU A 77 5.74 -4.23 6.92
CA LEU A 77 5.60 -3.17 7.91
C LEU A 77 6.54 -3.37 9.10
N ASN A 78 6.70 -4.60 9.56
CA ASN A 78 7.62 -4.93 10.64
C ASN A 78 9.08 -4.71 10.21
N TYR A 79 9.47 -5.24 9.05
CA TYR A 79 10.81 -5.05 8.48
C TYR A 79 11.15 -3.56 8.32
N LEU A 80 10.29 -2.78 7.68
CA LEU A 80 10.52 -1.35 7.44
C LEU A 80 10.61 -0.55 8.76
N LEU A 81 9.90 -0.99 9.80
CA LEU A 81 9.95 -0.39 11.12
C LEU A 81 11.28 -0.72 11.82
N GLU A 82 11.70 -1.98 11.79
CA GLU A 82 12.96 -2.45 12.37
C GLU A 82 14.18 -1.83 11.68
N SER A 83 14.14 -1.69 10.35
CA SER A 83 15.18 -1.03 9.55
C SER A 83 15.13 0.51 9.64
N GLY A 84 14.20 1.09 10.41
CA GLY A 84 14.11 2.53 10.64
C GLY A 84 13.66 3.37 9.43
N MET A 85 13.12 2.73 8.38
CA MET A 85 12.57 3.42 7.20
C MET A 85 11.21 4.05 7.50
N ILE A 86 10.46 3.46 8.42
CA ILE A 86 9.22 4.01 8.97
C ILE A 86 9.28 4.06 10.50
N LYS A 87 8.35 4.81 11.09
CA LYS A 87 8.13 4.90 12.54
C LYS A 87 6.64 4.95 12.83
N ILE A 88 6.25 4.65 14.07
CA ILE A 88 4.86 4.79 14.50
C ILE A 88 4.68 6.15 15.19
N GLU A 89 3.77 6.97 14.67
CA GLU A 89 3.36 8.25 15.25
C GLU A 89 1.83 8.31 15.35
N ASN A 90 1.29 8.50 16.56
CA ASN A 90 -0.16 8.58 16.81
C ASN A 90 -0.95 7.37 16.25
N GLY A 91 -0.36 6.16 16.28
CA GLY A 91 -0.97 4.95 15.76
C GLY A 91 -0.92 4.80 14.23
N GLU A 92 -0.15 5.65 13.54
CA GLU A 92 0.06 5.61 12.09
C GLU A 92 1.52 5.29 11.78
N TYR A 93 1.77 4.52 10.72
CA TYR A 93 3.10 4.35 10.16
C TYR A 93 3.47 5.59 9.35
N ALA A 94 4.59 6.24 9.67
CA ALA A 94 5.07 7.46 9.05
C ALA A 94 6.49 7.29 8.50
N LEU A 95 6.76 7.87 7.33
CA LEU A 95 8.09 7.85 6.71
C LEU A 95 9.11 8.62 7.55
N THR A 96 10.25 7.98 7.81
CA THR A 96 11.43 8.66 8.35
C THR A 96 12.19 9.37 7.23
N GLU A 97 13.18 10.19 7.57
CA GLU A 97 14.08 10.77 6.57
C GLU A 97 14.87 9.68 5.84
N TYR A 98 15.23 8.61 6.54
CA TYR A 98 15.91 7.46 5.95
C TYR A 98 15.03 6.79 4.87
N GLY A 99 13.76 6.49 5.20
CA GLY A 99 12.81 5.94 4.21
C GLY A 99 12.58 6.85 3.01
N ARG A 100 12.58 8.18 3.19
CA ARG A 100 12.52 9.13 2.05
C ARG A 100 13.75 9.02 1.15
N LYS A 101 14.95 8.88 1.72
CA LYS A 101 16.19 8.72 0.95
C LYS A 101 16.25 7.41 0.19
N ILE A 102 15.73 6.32 0.76
CA ILE A 102 15.55 5.04 0.06
C ILE A 102 14.64 5.23 -1.17
N LEU A 103 13.48 5.88 -1.02
CA LEU A 103 12.58 6.16 -2.15
C LEU A 103 13.23 7.05 -3.22
N GLU A 104 14.00 8.08 -2.82
CA GLU A 104 14.77 8.91 -3.76
C GLU A 104 15.82 8.09 -4.52
N TYR A 105 16.46 7.12 -3.87
CA TYR A 105 17.43 6.23 -4.49
C TYR A 105 16.77 5.30 -5.51
N LEU A 106 15.68 4.63 -5.13
CA LEU A 106 14.90 3.74 -6.00
C LEU A 106 14.42 4.47 -7.27
N GLU A 107 13.98 5.72 -7.12
CA GLU A 107 13.54 6.56 -8.24
C GLU A 107 14.68 6.91 -9.21
N LYS A 108 15.90 7.10 -8.71
CA LYS A 108 17.09 7.40 -9.54
C LYS A 108 17.66 6.18 -10.25
N LYS A 109 17.50 4.98 -9.70
CA LYS A 109 18.05 3.74 -10.28
C LYS A 109 17.44 3.39 -11.66
N LEU A 110 16.36 4.06 -12.04
CA LEU A 110 15.62 3.84 -13.28
C LEU A 110 15.14 2.39 -13.46
N ASP A 111 14.93 1.66 -12.36
CA ASP A 111 14.38 0.30 -12.36
C ASP A 111 12.92 0.32 -12.87
N ASP A 112 12.68 -0.39 -13.97
CA ASP A 112 11.37 -0.39 -14.64
C ASP A 112 10.27 -1.06 -13.82
N ASP A 113 10.62 -2.04 -12.98
CA ASP A 113 9.63 -2.69 -12.11
C ASP A 113 9.20 -1.76 -10.98
N TYR A 114 10.16 -1.02 -10.39
CA TYR A 114 9.85 0.04 -9.43
C TYR A 114 9.00 1.15 -10.05
N LYS A 115 9.34 1.62 -11.26
CA LYS A 115 8.56 2.66 -11.95
C LYS A 115 7.11 2.23 -12.19
N LYS A 116 6.90 1.02 -12.72
CA LYS A 116 5.55 0.48 -12.96
C LYS A 116 4.76 0.34 -11.66
N LEU A 117 5.40 -0.16 -10.60
CA LEU A 117 4.77 -0.24 -9.28
C LEU A 117 4.38 1.15 -8.78
N LYS A 118 5.31 2.10 -8.86
CA LYS A 118 5.09 3.49 -8.46
C LYS A 118 3.93 4.13 -9.22
N GLU A 119 3.88 3.96 -10.54
CA GLU A 119 2.80 4.46 -11.39
C GLU A 119 1.43 3.91 -10.95
N ILE A 120 1.31 2.60 -10.76
CA ILE A 120 0.06 1.98 -10.27
C ILE A 120 -0.32 2.55 -8.90
N VAL A 121 0.64 2.68 -7.97
CA VAL A 121 0.36 3.21 -6.63
C VAL A 121 -0.07 4.69 -6.70
N GLU A 122 0.56 5.49 -7.54
CA GLU A 122 0.27 6.91 -7.73
C GLU A 122 -1.03 7.16 -8.50
N ASP A 123 -1.50 6.23 -9.33
CA ASP A 123 -2.80 6.32 -9.99
C ASP A 123 -3.95 5.91 -9.06
N ILE A 124 -3.72 4.91 -8.20
CA ILE A 124 -4.78 4.30 -7.39
C ILE A 124 -4.94 4.96 -6.02
N THR A 125 -3.84 5.38 -5.39
CA THR A 125 -3.90 5.90 -4.02
C THR A 125 -4.59 7.27 -3.93
N PRO A 126 -4.29 8.28 -4.78
CA PRO A 126 -4.92 9.60 -4.68
C PRO A 126 -6.46 9.61 -4.78
N PRO A 127 -7.13 8.88 -5.69
CA PRO A 127 -8.59 8.84 -5.71
C PRO A 127 -9.15 8.15 -4.45
N LEU A 128 -8.47 7.12 -3.94
CA LEU A 128 -8.89 6.38 -2.73
C LEU A 128 -8.54 7.10 -1.43
N LYS A 129 -7.62 8.08 -1.45
CA LYS A 129 -7.27 8.94 -0.32
C LYS A 129 -8.44 9.71 0.28
N LYS A 130 -9.43 10.01 -0.56
CA LYS A 130 -10.64 10.74 -0.15
C LYS A 130 -11.63 9.88 0.63
N LEU A 131 -11.50 8.56 0.56
CA LEU A 131 -12.35 7.63 1.30
C LEU A 131 -11.86 7.53 2.75
N ASN A 132 -12.79 7.60 3.70
CA ASN A 132 -12.47 7.21 5.07
C ASN A 132 -12.21 5.69 5.14
N ASP A 133 -11.61 5.23 6.24
CA ASP A 133 -11.22 3.82 6.41
C ASP A 133 -12.41 2.86 6.23
N ARG A 134 -13.61 3.23 6.70
CA ARG A 134 -14.82 2.41 6.58
C ARG A 134 -15.27 2.28 5.12
N ASP A 135 -15.24 3.36 4.36
CA ASP A 135 -15.61 3.35 2.94
C ASP A 135 -14.58 2.58 2.10
N LEU A 136 -13.29 2.69 2.42
CA LEU A 136 -12.25 1.90 1.77
C LEU A 136 -12.42 0.40 2.04
N VAL A 137 -12.71 0.02 3.29
CA VAL A 137 -13.01 -1.38 3.63
C VAL A 137 -14.27 -1.86 2.91
N THR A 138 -15.33 -1.05 2.88
CA THR A 138 -16.57 -1.35 2.14
C THR A 138 -16.29 -1.60 0.66
N LEU A 139 -15.46 -0.75 0.04
CA LEU A 139 -15.03 -0.93 -1.34
C LEU A 139 -14.32 -2.28 -1.55
N THR A 140 -13.42 -2.68 -0.66
CA THR A 140 -12.76 -3.99 -0.78
C THR A 140 -13.73 -5.17 -0.65
N TYR A 141 -14.86 -5.02 0.04
CA TYR A 141 -15.86 -6.10 0.16
C TYR A 141 -16.69 -6.21 -1.11
N LEU A 142 -16.96 -5.08 -1.75
CA LEU A 142 -17.61 -5.05 -3.06
C LEU A 142 -16.74 -5.66 -4.15
N LEU A 143 -15.44 -5.35 -4.14
CA LEU A 143 -14.51 -5.83 -5.16
C LEU A 143 -14.08 -7.28 -4.93
N PHE A 144 -13.94 -7.71 -3.67
CA PHE A 144 -13.41 -9.01 -3.28
C PHE A 144 -14.28 -9.68 -2.21
N PRO A 145 -15.57 -9.98 -2.50
CA PRO A 145 -16.51 -10.51 -1.51
C PRO A 145 -16.06 -11.84 -0.88
N GLU A 146 -15.28 -12.64 -1.61
CA GLU A 146 -14.70 -13.89 -1.11
C GLU A 146 -13.72 -13.68 0.05
N LEU A 147 -13.07 -12.51 0.12
CA LEU A 147 -12.15 -12.14 1.20
C LEU A 147 -12.87 -11.59 2.44
N ALA A 148 -14.19 -11.33 2.36
CA ALA A 148 -14.99 -10.85 3.48
C ALA A 148 -15.53 -11.97 4.37
N LYS A 149 -15.34 -13.25 4.01
CA LYS A 149 -15.98 -14.41 4.68
C LYS A 149 -15.76 -14.47 6.19
N ASN A 150 -14.58 -14.06 6.67
CA ASN A 150 -14.19 -14.13 8.09
C ASN A 150 -14.27 -12.76 8.80
N SER A 151 -14.90 -11.77 8.16
CA SER A 151 -14.94 -10.42 8.72
C SER A 151 -15.90 -10.29 9.90
N LEU A 152 -15.44 -9.62 10.96
CA LEU A 152 -16.23 -9.27 12.14
C LEU A 152 -17.27 -8.18 11.86
N ILE A 153 -17.08 -7.39 10.80
CA ILE A 153 -17.95 -6.27 10.45
C ILE A 153 -18.80 -6.56 9.19
N LYS A 154 -18.79 -7.81 8.71
CA LYS A 154 -19.47 -8.21 7.46
C LYS A 154 -20.93 -7.80 7.43
N GLU A 155 -21.70 -8.14 8.46
CA GLU A 155 -23.13 -7.81 8.54
C GLU A 155 -23.40 -6.30 8.55
N GLU A 156 -22.51 -5.52 9.17
CA GLU A 156 -22.61 -4.07 9.18
C GLU A 156 -22.37 -3.49 7.79
N ILE A 157 -21.37 -4.01 7.08
CA ILE A 157 -21.08 -3.61 5.70
C ILE A 157 -22.22 -4.01 4.76
N GLU A 158 -22.76 -5.23 4.86
CA GLU A 158 -23.89 -5.70 4.05
C GLU A 158 -25.11 -4.78 4.21
N LYS A 159 -25.44 -4.37 5.44
CA LYS A 159 -26.52 -3.40 5.70
C LYS A 159 -26.27 -2.04 5.05
N ILE A 160 -25.03 -1.56 4.99
CA ILE A 160 -24.68 -0.31 4.29
C ILE A 160 -24.95 -0.46 2.79
N LEU A 161 -24.55 -1.58 2.20
CA LEU A 161 -24.73 -1.88 0.79
C LEU A 161 -26.22 -1.96 0.43
N GLU A 162 -27.00 -2.71 1.22
CA GLU A 162 -28.45 -2.84 1.05
C GLU A 162 -29.18 -1.50 1.21
N SER A 163 -28.72 -0.64 2.13
CA SER A 163 -29.33 0.67 2.37
C SER A 163 -29.06 1.71 1.26
N GLY A 164 -28.22 1.40 0.26
CA GLY A 164 -27.82 2.33 -0.79
C GLY A 164 -27.03 3.55 -0.29
N LYS A 165 -26.54 3.52 0.96
CA LYS A 165 -25.76 4.61 1.56
C LYS A 165 -24.35 4.73 0.98
N PHE A 166 -23.83 3.65 0.40
CA PHE A 166 -22.62 3.70 -0.42
C PHE A 166 -22.99 4.25 -1.80
N LYS A 167 -22.98 5.58 -1.95
CA LYS A 167 -23.57 6.34 -3.06
C LYS A 167 -22.79 6.29 -4.39
N SER A 168 -22.04 5.20 -4.66
CA SER A 168 -21.09 5.04 -5.76
C SER A 168 -19.77 5.80 -5.57
N PHE A 169 -18.71 5.25 -6.19
CA PHE A 169 -17.50 6.00 -6.47
C PHE A 169 -17.12 5.75 -7.94
N LYS A 170 -16.54 6.77 -8.58
CA LYS A 170 -15.99 6.66 -9.94
C LYS A 170 -14.48 6.61 -9.84
N ILE A 171 -13.87 5.50 -10.23
CA ILE A 171 -12.46 5.49 -10.65
C ILE A 171 -12.44 5.88 -12.11
N TYR A 172 -11.69 6.92 -12.43
CA TYR A 172 -11.24 7.18 -13.79
C TYR A 172 -9.87 6.52 -13.90
N ILE A 173 -9.82 5.34 -14.54
CA ILE A 173 -8.55 4.78 -14.99
C ILE A 173 -8.36 5.39 -16.38
N GLU A 174 -7.40 6.31 -16.54
CA GLU A 174 -7.01 6.72 -17.89
C GLU A 174 -6.41 5.50 -18.59
N ASP A 175 -6.94 5.16 -19.77
CA ASP A 175 -6.46 4.04 -20.55
C ASP A 175 -4.94 4.14 -20.71
N VAL A 176 -4.20 3.26 -20.02
CA VAL A 176 -2.78 3.04 -20.28
C VAL A 176 -2.71 2.46 -21.69
N LYS A 177 -2.52 3.35 -22.67
CA LYS A 177 -2.38 3.01 -24.08
C LYS A 177 -1.32 1.93 -24.20
N LYS A 178 -1.75 0.72 -24.58
CA LYS A 178 -0.87 -0.31 -25.13
C LYS A 178 -0.12 0.31 -26.30
N LYS A 179 1.17 0.60 -26.09
CA LYS A 179 2.13 0.83 -27.16
C LYS A 179 2.89 -0.46 -27.41
#